data_AF-A0A6J1W578-F1
#
_entry.id   AF-A0A6J1W578-F1
#
_cell.length_a   1.000
_cell.length_b   1.000
_cell.length_c   1.000
_cell.angle_alpha   90.00
_cell.angle_beta   90.00
_cell.angle_gamma   90.00
#
_symmetry.space_group_name_H-M   'P 1'
#
loop_
_entity.id
_entity.type
_entity.pdbx_description
1 polymer ?
#
loop_
_entity_poly.entity_id
_entity_poly.type
_entity_poly.pdbx_seq_one_letter_code
_entity_poly.pdbx_strand_id
1 'polypeptide(L)'
;MSGRHPLLYSFQTSLPKLPVPRVEDTIQRYLESVQPLMDKEGFEQMGRLARDFQQQVAPRLQRFLVLKSWWATNYVSDWWEEYIYLRGRGPIMVNSNYYIMVSLSRWGARPGGTPGCWGRA
;
A
#
# COMPACT_ATOMS: atom_id res chain seq x y z
N MET A 1 -14.74 -31.83 -22.51
CA MET A 1 -14.79 -31.07 -21.23
C MET A 1 -13.78 -29.94 -21.34
N SER A 2 -14.23 -28.70 -21.56
CA SER A 2 -13.36 -27.55 -21.79
C SER A 2 -12.72 -27.12 -20.46
N GLY A 3 -11.38 -27.13 -20.39
CA GLY A 3 -10.63 -26.68 -19.23
C GLY A 3 -10.90 -25.20 -18.97
N ARG A 4 -11.23 -24.85 -17.73
CA ARG A 4 -11.34 -23.44 -17.32
C ARG A 4 -9.94 -22.82 -17.42
N HIS A 5 -9.71 -22.02 -18.46
CA HIS A 5 -8.55 -21.14 -18.57
C HIS A 5 -8.98 -19.71 -18.20
N PRO A 6 -8.97 -19.35 -16.90
CA PRO A 6 -9.26 -17.98 -16.50
C PRO A 6 -8.22 -17.03 -17.11
N LEU A 7 -8.69 -15.99 -17.78
CA LEU A 7 -7.86 -14.89 -18.27
C LEU A 7 -7.31 -14.08 -17.09
N LEU A 8 -6.18 -13.39 -17.26
CA LEU A 8 -5.49 -12.61 -16.22
C LEU A 8 -6.42 -11.67 -15.42
N TYR A 9 -7.43 -11.08 -16.07
CA TYR A 9 -8.38 -10.13 -15.47
C TYR A 9 -9.76 -10.73 -15.16
N SER A 10 -9.95 -12.04 -15.35
CA SER A 10 -11.28 -12.68 -15.24
C SER A 10 -11.91 -12.58 -13.85
N PHE A 11 -11.13 -12.36 -12.80
CA PHE A 11 -11.61 -12.17 -11.43
C PHE A 11 -11.57 -10.73 -10.92
N GLN A 12 -11.12 -9.78 -11.74
CA GLN A 12 -10.93 -8.38 -11.31
C GLN A 12 -12.23 -7.74 -10.84
N THR A 13 -13.34 -8.08 -11.48
CA THR A 13 -14.69 -7.59 -11.16
C THR A 13 -15.30 -8.27 -9.93
N SER A 14 -14.71 -9.36 -9.45
CA SER A 14 -15.17 -10.10 -8.26
C SER A 14 -14.45 -9.69 -6.97
N LEU A 15 -13.49 -8.77 -7.05
CA LEU A 15 -12.74 -8.31 -5.89
C LEU A 15 -13.63 -7.43 -4.99
N PRO A 16 -13.67 -7.68 -3.67
CA PRO A 16 -14.42 -6.85 -2.75
C PRO A 16 -13.81 -5.45 -2.69
N LYS A 17 -14.67 -4.42 -2.56
CA LYS A 17 -14.22 -3.06 -2.30
C LYS A 17 -13.53 -2.99 -0.93
N LEU A 18 -12.48 -2.19 -0.83
CA LEU A 18 -11.77 -1.99 0.44
C LEU A 18 -12.71 -1.27 1.44
N PRO A 19 -12.99 -1.87 2.61
CA PRO A 19 -13.84 -1.23 3.60
C PRO A 19 -13.11 -0.05 4.25
N VAL A 20 -13.86 1.00 4.57
CA VAL A 20 -13.35 2.11 5.38
C VAL A 20 -13.39 1.67 6.85
N PRO A 21 -12.24 1.56 7.55
CA PRO A 21 -12.22 1.12 8.95
C PRO A 21 -12.90 2.15 9.86
N ARG A 22 -13.37 1.71 11.03
CA ARG A 22 -13.91 2.63 12.04
C ARG A 22 -12.81 3.51 12.59
N VAL A 23 -13.17 4.75 12.91
CA VAL A 23 -12.25 5.73 13.51
C VAL A 23 -11.69 5.21 14.83
N GLU A 24 -12.54 4.64 15.69
CA GLU A 24 -12.16 4.04 16.98
C GLU A 24 -11.05 2.98 16.82
N ASP A 25 -11.29 1.99 15.95
CA ASP A 25 -10.34 0.90 15.69
C ASP A 25 -9.00 1.44 15.16
N THR A 26 -9.07 2.48 14.32
CA THR A 26 -7.88 3.10 13.71
C THR A 26 -7.07 3.86 14.76
N ILE A 27 -7.74 4.62 15.63
CA ILE A 27 -7.10 5.38 16.70
C ILE A 27 -6.48 4.43 17.74
N GLN A 28 -7.17 3.36 18.10
CA GLN A 28 -6.63 2.36 19.01
C GLN A 28 -5.35 1.75 18.46
N ARG A 29 -5.36 1.25 17.21
CA ARG A 29 -4.17 0.68 16.57
C ARG A 29 -3.04 1.70 16.41
N TYR A 30 -3.38 2.96 16.16
CA TYR A 30 -2.41 4.04 16.12
C TYR A 30 -1.71 4.20 17.48
N LEU A 31 -2.48 4.32 18.58
CA LEU A 31 -1.93 4.45 19.93
C LEU A 31 -1.06 3.24 20.31
N GLU A 32 -1.51 2.03 20.01
CA GLU A 32 -0.72 0.80 20.20
C GLU A 32 0.60 0.83 19.43
N SER A 33 0.61 1.35 18.20
CA SER A 33 1.81 1.43 17.36
C SER A 33 2.83 2.47 17.83
N VAL A 34 2.39 3.57 18.43
CA VAL A 34 3.28 4.66 18.89
C VAL A 34 3.71 4.49 20.34
N GLN A 35 2.98 3.70 21.13
CA GLN A 35 3.31 3.42 22.53
C GLN A 35 4.78 3.01 22.77
N PRO A 36 5.39 2.07 21.99
CA PRO A 36 6.78 1.69 22.23
C PRO A 36 7.82 2.75 21.82
N LEU A 37 7.39 3.81 21.12
CA LEU A 37 8.27 4.85 20.58
C LEU A 37 8.29 6.11 21.46
N MET A 38 7.42 6.19 22.48
CA MET A 38 7.20 7.39 23.29
C MET A 38 7.42 7.12 24.78
N ASP A 39 7.78 8.16 25.50
CA ASP A 39 7.79 8.18 26.96
C ASP A 39 6.35 8.29 27.50
N LYS A 40 6.20 8.08 28.81
CA LYS A 40 4.88 8.03 29.45
C LYS A 40 4.11 9.35 29.30
N GLU A 41 4.80 10.47 29.48
CA GLU A 41 4.21 11.81 29.37
C GLU A 41 3.76 12.11 27.93
N GLY A 42 4.60 11.80 26.95
CA GLY A 42 4.26 11.93 25.52
C GLY A 42 3.08 11.04 25.13
N PHE A 43 3.02 9.81 25.62
CA PHE A 43 1.90 8.91 25.36
C PHE A 43 0.58 9.40 25.95
N GLU A 44 0.59 9.93 27.18
CA GLU A 44 -0.60 10.50 27.80
C GLU A 44 -1.12 11.72 27.04
N GLN A 45 -0.22 12.60 26.59
CA GLN A 45 -0.58 13.74 25.75
C GLN A 45 -1.17 13.29 24.41
N MET A 46 -0.53 12.31 23.75
CA MET A 46 -1.02 11.74 22.49
C MET A 46 -2.41 11.12 22.65
N GLY A 47 -2.66 10.42 23.76
CA GLY A 47 -3.97 9.86 24.07
C GLY A 47 -5.06 10.92 24.28
N ARG A 48 -4.73 12.13 24.75
CA ARG A 48 -5.69 13.26 24.81
C ARG A 48 -5.99 13.78 23.41
N LEU A 49 -4.96 14.09 22.62
CA LEU A 49 -5.11 14.57 21.25
C LEU A 49 -5.90 13.60 20.37
N ALA A 50 -5.63 12.30 20.50
CA ALA A 50 -6.33 11.26 19.78
C ALA A 50 -7.83 11.24 20.11
N ARG A 51 -8.20 11.40 21.39
CA ARG A 51 -9.60 11.49 21.83
C ARG A 51 -10.29 12.76 21.33
N ASP A 52 -9.61 13.91 21.41
CA ASP A 52 -10.14 15.18 20.90
C ASP A 52 -10.40 15.11 19.39
N PHE A 53 -9.45 14.53 18.64
CA PHE A 53 -9.61 14.28 17.21
C PHE A 53 -10.80 13.36 16.92
N GLN A 54 -10.94 12.25 17.67
CA GLN A 54 -12.03 11.29 17.53
C GLN A 54 -13.40 11.95 17.70
N GLN A 55 -13.53 12.86 18.65
CA GLN A 55 -14.81 13.49 18.99
C GLN A 55 -15.15 14.65 18.06
N GLN A 56 -14.17 15.43 17.63
CA GLN A 56 -14.41 16.68 16.91
C GLN A 56 -14.29 16.52 15.39
N VAL A 57 -13.09 16.24 14.90
CA VAL A 57 -12.75 16.34 13.47
C VAL A 57 -13.02 15.04 12.73
N ALA A 58 -12.72 13.90 13.36
CA ALA A 58 -12.81 12.60 12.75
C ALA A 58 -14.22 12.24 12.20
N PRO A 59 -15.35 12.57 12.87
CA PRO A 59 -16.67 12.22 12.35
C PRO A 59 -16.97 12.89 11.00
N ARG A 60 -16.52 14.14 10.81
CA ARG A 60 -16.68 14.87 9.56
C ARG A 60 -15.82 14.26 8.45
N LEU A 61 -14.55 13.96 8.74
CA LEU A 61 -13.64 13.33 7.78
C LEU A 61 -14.09 11.92 7.41
N GLN A 62 -14.54 11.12 8.38
CA GLN A 62 -15.04 9.77 8.16
C GLN A 62 -16.27 9.77 7.24
N ARG A 63 -17.18 10.74 7.39
CA ARG A 63 -18.30 10.90 6.44
C ARG A 63 -17.83 11.14 5.02
N PHE A 64 -16.83 12.00 4.82
CA PHE A 64 -16.26 12.22 3.49
C PHE A 64 -15.57 10.97 2.94
N LEU A 65 -14.86 10.20 3.77
CA LEU A 65 -14.23 8.94 3.38
C LEU A 65 -15.26 7.88 2.96
N VAL A 66 -16.33 7.74 3.73
CA VAL A 66 -17.43 6.81 3.41
C VAL A 66 -18.15 7.24 2.13
N LEU A 67 -18.40 8.54 1.95
CA LEU A 67 -18.96 9.05 0.70
C LEU A 67 -18.02 8.73 -0.47
N LYS A 68 -16.71 8.98 -0.35
CA LYS A 68 -15.73 8.67 -1.40
C LYS A 68 -15.69 7.17 -1.74
N SER A 69 -15.81 6.29 -0.75
CA SER A 69 -15.75 4.83 -0.97
C SER A 69 -16.93 4.27 -1.76
N TRP A 70 -18.04 5.02 -1.86
CA TRP A 70 -19.17 4.62 -2.70
C TRP A 70 -18.87 4.81 -4.20
N TRP A 71 -18.21 5.91 -4.56
CA TRP A 71 -17.90 6.27 -5.94
C TRP A 71 -16.58 5.68 -6.46
N ALA A 72 -15.63 5.42 -5.57
CA ALA A 72 -14.34 4.85 -5.93
C ALA A 72 -14.35 3.30 -5.86
N THR A 73 -13.68 2.64 -6.80
CA THR A 73 -13.38 1.21 -6.71
C THR A 73 -12.36 0.92 -5.60
N ASN A 74 -11.42 1.84 -5.40
CA ASN A 74 -10.53 1.90 -4.25
C ASN A 74 -10.44 3.35 -3.75
N TYR A 75 -10.88 3.60 -2.52
CA TYR A 75 -10.94 4.97 -1.98
C TYR A 75 -9.57 5.59 -1.70
N VAL A 76 -8.50 4.78 -1.63
CA VAL A 76 -7.13 5.19 -1.28
C VAL A 76 -6.27 5.47 -2.52
N SER A 77 -6.52 4.76 -3.64
CA SER A 77 -5.63 4.77 -4.81
C SER A 77 -5.32 6.16 -5.36
N ASP A 78 -6.33 7.02 -5.54
CA ASP A 78 -6.14 8.36 -6.13
C ASP A 78 -5.20 9.24 -5.27
N TRP A 79 -5.37 9.19 -3.94
CA TRP A 79 -4.55 9.98 -3.02
C TRP A 79 -3.15 9.40 -2.85
N TRP A 80 -3.02 8.07 -2.91
CA TRP A 80 -1.73 7.40 -2.83
C TRP A 80 -0.85 7.76 -4.02
N GLU A 81 -1.41 7.71 -5.24
CA GLU A 81 -0.70 8.03 -6.48
C GLU A 81 -0.23 9.50 -6.49
N GLU A 82 -1.12 10.44 -6.13
CA GLU A 82 -0.79 11.86 -6.13
C GLU A 82 0.19 12.24 -5.01
N TYR A 83 -0.01 11.76 -3.79
CA TYR A 83 0.72 12.26 -2.62
C TYR A 83 2.08 11.59 -2.42
N ILE A 84 2.22 10.31 -2.77
CA ILE A 84 3.45 9.54 -2.49
C ILE A 84 4.43 9.58 -3.66
N TYR A 85 3.93 9.57 -4.90
CA TYR A 85 4.82 9.52 -6.06
C TYR A 85 5.04 10.88 -6.71
N LEU A 86 4.01 11.73 -6.81
CA LEU A 86 4.09 12.95 -7.62
C LEU A 86 4.47 14.21 -6.84
N ARG A 87 4.34 14.22 -5.51
CA ARG A 87 4.72 15.38 -4.67
C ARG A 87 6.14 15.33 -4.10
N GLY A 88 6.77 14.16 -4.09
CA GLY A 88 8.15 13.99 -3.61
C GLY A 88 9.15 14.59 -4.61
N ARG A 89 9.84 15.67 -4.25
CA ARG A 89 10.91 16.27 -5.07
C ARG A 89 12.28 15.60 -4.90
N GLY A 90 12.35 14.46 -4.22
CA GLY A 90 13.58 13.71 -4.01
C GLY A 90 13.98 12.90 -5.26
N PRO A 91 15.28 12.65 -5.49
CA PRO A 91 15.73 11.84 -6.61
C PRO A 91 15.22 10.39 -6.50
N ILE A 92 14.48 9.96 -7.54
CA ILE A 92 13.73 8.70 -7.57
C ILE A 92 14.64 7.46 -7.60
N MET A 93 15.83 7.57 -8.21
CA MET A 93 16.72 6.43 -8.48
C MET A 93 17.27 5.74 -7.22
N VAL A 94 17.31 6.42 -6.09
CA VAL A 94 17.90 5.89 -4.84
C VAL A 94 16.82 5.55 -3.81
N ASN A 95 15.74 6.34 -3.74
CA ASN A 95 14.78 6.25 -2.64
C ASN A 95 13.49 5.48 -2.95
N SER A 96 13.17 5.21 -4.22
CA SER A 96 11.84 4.68 -4.59
C SER A 96 11.85 3.50 -5.56
N ASN A 97 13.00 3.17 -6.16
CA ASN A 97 13.09 2.06 -7.10
C ASN A 97 13.53 0.77 -6.39
N TYR A 98 12.74 -0.29 -6.55
CA TYR A 98 13.09 -1.61 -6.04
C TYR A 98 13.76 -2.43 -7.14
N TYR A 99 14.88 -3.07 -6.83
CA TYR A 99 15.51 -4.05 -7.71
C TYR A 99 15.49 -5.44 -7.06
N ILE A 100 15.29 -6.46 -7.88
CA ILE A 100 15.39 -7.86 -7.48
C ILE A 100 16.60 -8.43 -8.21
N MET A 101 17.59 -8.92 -7.47
CA MET A 101 18.70 -9.65 -8.04
C MET A 101 18.29 -11.11 -8.20
N VAL A 102 18.16 -11.57 -9.45
CA VAL A 102 17.89 -12.98 -9.73
C VAL A 102 19.21 -13.74 -9.69
N SER A 103 19.26 -14.82 -8.90
CA SER A 103 20.44 -15.67 -8.83
C SER A 103 20.71 -16.31 -10.20
N LEU A 104 21.88 -15.99 -10.77
CA LEU A 104 22.34 -16.56 -12.03
C LEU A 104 22.77 -18.02 -11.88
N SER A 105 22.87 -18.57 -10.66
CA SER A 105 23.30 -19.96 -10.45
C SER A 105 22.33 -21.02 -10.96
N ARG A 106 21.12 -20.63 -11.42
CA ARG A 106 20.17 -21.51 -12.12
C ARG A 106 20.17 -21.34 -13.65
N TRP A 107 20.88 -20.33 -14.16
CA TRP A 107 21.07 -20.07 -15.60
C TRP A 107 22.55 -20.21 -16.03
N GLY A 108 23.42 -20.65 -15.13
CA GLY A 108 24.81 -20.98 -15.40
C GLY A 108 24.96 -22.42 -15.90
N ALA A 109 25.32 -22.53 -17.18
CA ALA A 109 25.99 -23.67 -17.81
C ALA A 109 25.22 -25.02 -17.82
N ARG A 110 24.45 -25.25 -18.90
CA ARG A 110 24.49 -26.60 -19.49
C ARG A 110 25.92 -26.83 -20.00
N PRO A 111 26.61 -27.92 -19.61
CA PRO A 111 27.89 -28.24 -20.23
C PRO A 111 27.64 -28.55 -21.72
N GLY A 112 28.19 -27.72 -22.62
CA GLY A 112 28.26 -28.03 -24.06
C GLY A 112 27.33 -27.28 -25.03
N GLY A 113 26.62 -26.22 -24.62
CA GLY A 113 25.84 -25.38 -25.55
C GLY A 113 26.58 -24.10 -25.94
N THR A 114 26.78 -23.85 -27.23
CA THR A 114 27.40 -22.64 -27.78
C THR A 114 26.74 -21.35 -27.28
N PRO A 115 27.47 -20.23 -27.12
CA PRO A 115 26.88 -18.96 -26.73
C PRO A 115 25.99 -18.45 -27.88
N GLY A 116 24.68 -18.58 -27.72
CA GLY A 116 23.71 -17.93 -28.60
C GLY A 116 23.78 -16.43 -28.38
N CYS A 117 24.34 -15.71 -29.35
CA CYS A 117 24.27 -14.26 -29.45
C CYS A 117 22.82 -13.77 -29.33
N TRP A 118 22.48 -13.15 -28.21
CA TRP A 118 21.28 -12.31 -28.09
C TRP A 118 21.70 -10.92 -27.62
N GLY A 119 22.26 -10.18 -28.56
CA GLY A 119 22.29 -8.72 -28.55
C GLY A 119 21.64 -8.25 -29.85
N ARG A 120 20.40 -7.80 -29.77
CA ARG A 120 19.76 -6.83 -30.68
C ARG A 120 18.49 -6.31 -30.00
N ALA A 121 18.68 -5.24 -29.23
CA ALA A 121 17.80 -4.08 -29.30
C ALA A 121 18.58 -3.02 -30.07
#